data_AF-A0A2S7I1K9-F1
#
_entry.id   AF-A0A2S7I1K9-F1
#
_cell.length_a   1.000
_cell.length_b   1.000
_cell.length_c   1.000
_cell.angle_alpha   90.00
_cell.angle_beta   90.00
_cell.angle_gamma   90.00
#
_symmetry.space_group_name_H-M   'P 1'
#
loop_
_entity.id
_entity.type
_entity.pdbx_description
1 polymer ?
#
loop_
_entity_poly.entity_id
_entity_poly.type
_entity_poly.pdbx_seq_one_letter_code
_entity_poly.pdbx_strand_id
1 'polypeptide(L)'
;MINNKLYSDLGEDTINDFYTKLNIQSVLKDSILQRIDAEADFEISVAELQQLVPALSARIDELIGNPNFNPFKERLRQRNPVQFGSNPFTWKGVTYYLYVKTNPIDSEISRTNGFLELTKEFINQNKPLKYIYKIN
;
A
#
# COMPACT_ATOMS: atom_id res chain seq x y z
N MET A 1 -13.73 3.94 10.80
CA MET A 1 -12.89 2.91 11.45
C MET A 1 -12.20 2.13 10.34
N ILE A 2 -10.96 2.46 10.02
CA ILE A 2 -10.16 1.68 9.07
C ILE A 2 -9.70 0.43 9.83
N ASN A 3 -9.94 -0.74 9.26
CA ASN A 3 -9.59 -2.02 9.85
C ASN A 3 -8.06 -2.09 10.05
N ASN A 4 -7.59 -1.98 11.30
CA ASN A 4 -6.25 -2.43 11.74
C ASN A 4 -5.96 -3.91 11.37
N LYS A 5 -6.98 -4.62 10.86
CA LYS A 5 -6.92 -5.98 10.31
C LYS A 5 -6.13 -6.10 8.99
N LEU A 6 -5.90 -5.00 8.25
CA LEU A 6 -5.23 -5.06 6.94
C LEU A 6 -3.77 -5.51 7.01
N TYR A 7 -3.09 -5.28 8.15
CA TYR A 7 -1.70 -5.66 8.37
C TYR A 7 -1.52 -6.89 9.27
N SER A 8 -2.55 -7.28 10.02
CA SER A 8 -2.43 -8.41 10.97
C SER A 8 -2.46 -9.79 10.32
N ASP A 9 -2.86 -9.89 9.05
CA ASP A 9 -3.03 -11.15 8.31
C ASP A 9 -2.01 -11.32 7.15
N LEU A 10 -1.07 -10.38 6.99
CA LEU A 10 -0.01 -10.49 5.99
C LEU A 10 1.17 -11.23 6.63
N GLY A 11 1.54 -12.38 6.07
CA GLY A 11 2.75 -13.10 6.50
C GLY A 11 4.01 -12.23 6.31
N GLU A 12 5.06 -12.54 7.05
CA GLU A 12 6.34 -11.83 7.05
C GLU A 12 6.95 -11.66 5.64
N ASP A 13 6.86 -12.71 4.81
CA ASP A 13 7.26 -12.68 3.40
C ASP A 13 6.57 -11.57 2.59
N THR A 14 5.30 -11.26 2.92
CA THR A 14 4.51 -10.22 2.25
C THR A 14 4.92 -8.81 2.64
N ILE A 15 5.47 -8.62 3.84
CA ILE A 15 5.93 -7.32 4.34
C ILE A 15 7.34 -7.03 3.87
N ASN A 16 8.21 -8.05 3.79
CA ASN A 16 9.55 -7.91 3.21
C ASN A 16 9.50 -7.64 1.70
N ASP A 17 8.67 -8.38 0.95
CA ASP A 17 8.40 -8.10 -0.47
C ASP A 17 7.80 -6.70 -0.66
N PHE A 18 6.97 -6.28 0.30
CA PHE A 18 6.58 -4.91 0.65
C PHE A 18 7.61 -3.84 0.30
N TYR A 19 8.56 -3.73 1.22
CA TYR A 19 9.56 -2.67 1.24
C TYR A 19 10.64 -2.87 0.17
N THR A 20 10.86 -4.10 -0.28
CA THR A 20 11.83 -4.39 -1.35
C THR A 20 11.41 -3.73 -2.67
N LYS A 21 10.11 -3.75 -2.99
CA LYS A 21 9.53 -3.14 -4.18
C LYS A 21 9.45 -1.61 -4.16
N LEU A 22 9.62 -0.98 -2.99
CA LEU A 22 9.59 0.48 -2.89
C LEU A 22 10.94 1.09 -3.29
N ASN A 23 10.91 2.12 -4.13
CA ASN A 23 12.08 2.90 -4.49
C ASN A 23 12.36 3.98 -3.43
N ILE A 24 12.96 3.57 -2.31
CA ILE A 24 13.40 4.44 -1.21
C ILE A 24 14.91 4.34 -1.02
N GLN A 25 15.51 5.27 -0.27
CA GLN A 25 16.94 5.23 0.07
C GLN A 25 17.30 3.87 0.69
N SER A 26 18.40 3.27 0.23
CA SER A 26 18.85 1.95 0.71
C SER A 26 19.01 1.91 2.22
N VAL A 27 19.59 2.95 2.81
CA VAL A 27 19.77 3.06 4.26
C VAL A 27 18.44 2.97 5.02
N LEU A 28 17.40 3.66 4.55
CA LEU A 28 16.08 3.60 5.18
C LEU A 28 15.45 2.22 4.97
N LYS A 29 15.55 1.66 3.76
CA LYS A 29 15.04 0.33 3.44
C LYS A 29 15.66 -0.72 4.35
N ASP A 30 16.98 -0.78 4.41
CA ASP A 30 17.74 -1.74 5.19
C ASP A 30 17.44 -1.59 6.68
N SER A 31 17.31 -0.36 7.17
CA SER A 31 16.93 -0.09 8.56
C SER A 31 15.51 -0.58 8.91
N ILE A 32 14.54 -0.46 7.99
CA ILE A 32 13.19 -0.97 8.22
C ILE A 32 13.20 -2.50 8.19
N LEU A 33 13.85 -3.11 7.20
CA LEU A 33 13.94 -4.57 7.07
C LEU A 33 14.63 -5.20 8.30
N GLN A 34 15.75 -4.63 8.76
CA GLN A 34 16.42 -5.10 9.98
C GLN A 34 15.53 -5.01 11.23
N ARG A 35 14.66 -4.00 11.32
CA ARG A 35 13.70 -3.87 12.43
C ARG A 35 12.57 -4.89 12.35
N ILE A 36 12.17 -5.28 11.14
CA ILE A 36 11.20 -6.37 10.92
C ILE A 36 11.83 -7.71 11.33
N ASP A 37 13.02 -8.00 10.82
CA ASP A 37 13.76 -9.25 11.09
C ASP A 37 14.17 -9.42 12.56
N ALA A 38 14.14 -8.34 13.35
CA ALA A 38 14.44 -8.36 14.78
C ALA A 38 13.31 -8.97 15.64
N GLU A 39 12.16 -9.32 15.05
CA GLU A 39 11.03 -9.96 15.74
C GLU A 39 10.57 -9.22 17.01
N ALA A 40 10.63 -7.89 16.98
CA ALA A 40 10.32 -7.03 18.11
C ALA A 40 9.43 -5.86 17.70
N ASP A 41 8.74 -5.28 18.68
CA ASP A 41 7.99 -4.04 18.47
C ASP A 41 8.95 -2.93 18.05
N PHE A 42 8.56 -2.18 17.02
CA PHE A 42 9.32 -1.00 16.59
C PHE A 42 8.39 0.09 16.07
N GLU A 43 8.97 1.27 15.89
CA GLU A 43 8.27 2.42 15.36
C GLU A 43 8.96 2.94 14.10
N ILE A 44 8.15 3.38 13.13
CA ILE A 44 8.59 4.19 12.00
C ILE A 44 8.25 5.63 12.33
N SER A 45 9.27 6.46 12.48
CA SER A 45 9.16 7.86 12.85
C SER A 45 8.48 8.69 11.75
N VAL A 46 7.94 9.85 12.12
CA VAL A 46 7.31 10.78 11.16
C VAL A 46 8.29 11.18 10.04
N ALA A 47 9.57 11.37 10.35
CA ALA A 47 10.60 11.71 9.37
C ALA A 47 10.86 10.58 8.36
N GLU A 48 10.77 9.32 8.81
CA GLU A 48 10.86 8.16 7.93
C GLU A 48 9.58 8.01 7.09
N LEU A 49 8.40 8.19 7.70
CA LEU A 49 7.12 8.18 6.99
C LEU A 49 7.07 9.23 5.87
N GLN A 50 7.60 10.44 6.10
CA GLN A 50 7.71 11.48 5.08
C GLN A 50 8.54 11.04 3.87
N GLN A 51 9.55 10.20 4.06
CA GLN A 51 10.35 9.63 2.97
C GLN A 51 9.61 8.52 2.21
N LEU A 52 8.67 7.82 2.86
CA LEU A 52 7.88 6.76 2.22
C LEU A 52 6.80 7.32 1.27
N VAL A 53 6.18 8.46 1.61
CA VAL A 53 5.10 9.07 0.82
C VAL A 53 5.42 9.21 -0.69
N PRO A 54 6.56 9.82 -1.10
CA PRO A 54 6.88 9.94 -2.52
C PRO A 54 7.11 8.58 -3.19
N ALA A 55 7.74 7.62 -2.49
CA ALA A 55 7.99 6.29 -3.04
C ALA A 55 6.70 5.47 -3.21
N LEU A 56 5.76 5.57 -2.28
CA LEU A 56 4.45 4.94 -2.37
C LEU A 56 3.62 5.54 -3.52
N SER A 57 3.68 6.85 -3.69
CA SER A 57 3.01 7.53 -4.80
C SER A 57 3.61 7.12 -6.15
N ALA A 58 4.94 7.07 -6.25
CA ALA A 58 5.64 6.60 -7.44
C ALA A 58 5.31 5.13 -7.76
N ARG A 59 5.20 4.27 -6.74
CA ARG A 59 4.81 2.87 -6.93
C ARG A 59 3.41 2.74 -7.50
N ILE A 60 2.46 3.57 -7.07
CA ILE A 60 1.11 3.60 -7.65
C ILE A 60 1.17 4.05 -9.12
N ASP A 61 1.98 5.07 -9.43
CA ASP A 61 2.19 5.50 -10.83
C ASP A 61 2.73 4.36 -11.71
N GLU A 62 3.72 3.60 -11.23
CA GLU A 62 4.27 2.43 -11.92
C GLU A 62 3.21 1.34 -12.15
N LEU A 63 2.40 1.05 -11.13
CA LEU A 63 1.38 0.00 -11.21
C LEU A 63 0.25 0.37 -12.19
N ILE A 64 -0.15 1.64 -12.23
CA ILE A 64 -1.14 2.15 -13.20
C ILE A 64 -0.54 2.16 -14.62
N GLY A 65 0.75 2.46 -14.76
CA GLY A 65 1.46 2.43 -16.04
C GLY A 65 1.77 1.02 -16.55
N ASN A 66 1.53 -0.02 -15.75
CA ASN A 66 1.85 -1.40 -16.09
C ASN A 66 0.99 -1.89 -17.27
N PRO A 67 1.55 -2.55 -18.31
CA PRO A 67 0.77 -3.09 -19.43
C PRO A 67 -0.34 -4.07 -19.04
N ASN A 68 -0.19 -4.75 -17.90
CA ASN A 68 -1.17 -5.69 -17.38
C ASN A 68 -2.26 -4.99 -16.53
N PHE A 69 -2.12 -3.70 -16.25
CA PHE A 69 -3.20 -2.90 -15.69
C PHE A 69 -4.19 -2.55 -16.80
N ASN A 70 -5.45 -2.91 -16.61
CA ASN A 70 -6.52 -2.54 -17.54
C ASN A 70 -7.26 -1.29 -17.03
N PRO A 71 -7.01 -0.09 -17.59
CA PRO A 71 -7.68 1.14 -17.16
C PRO A 71 -9.12 1.24 -17.68
N PHE A 72 -9.51 0.43 -18.67
CA PHE A 72 -10.82 0.50 -19.33
C PHE A 72 -11.89 -0.37 -18.67
N LYS A 73 -11.67 -0.78 -17.42
CA LYS A 73 -12.69 -1.45 -16.58
C LYS A 73 -13.95 -0.60 -16.42
N GLU A 74 -13.87 0.71 -16.63
CA GLU A 74 -15.02 1.62 -16.69
C GLU A 74 -16.04 1.22 -17.77
N ARG A 75 -15.59 0.71 -18.92
CA ARG A 75 -16.50 0.19 -19.96
C ARG A 75 -17.21 -1.09 -19.53
N LEU A 76 -16.56 -1.92 -18.72
CA LEU A 76 -17.15 -3.12 -18.14
C LEU A 76 -18.15 -2.75 -17.03
N ARG A 77 -17.84 -1.73 -16.23
CA ARG A 77 -18.75 -1.14 -15.23
C ARG A 77 -20.03 -0.61 -15.85
N GLN A 78 -19.94 0.16 -16.93
CA GLN A 78 -21.13 0.66 -17.63
C GLN A 78 -22.05 -0.48 -18.10
N ARG A 79 -21.48 -1.63 -18.47
CA ARG A 79 -22.23 -2.81 -18.92
C ARG A 79 -22.81 -3.63 -17.77
N ASN A 80 -22.10 -3.73 -16.65
CA ASN A 80 -22.50 -4.56 -15.50
C ASN A 80 -22.08 -3.89 -14.16
N PRO A 81 -22.79 -2.83 -13.71
CA PRO A 81 -22.39 -2.00 -12.57
C PRO A 81 -22.28 -2.75 -11.25
N VAL A 82 -23.15 -3.74 -11.03
CA VAL A 82 -23.18 -4.56 -9.80
C VAL A 82 -21.90 -5.40 -9.67
N GLN A 83 -21.39 -5.91 -10.79
CA GLN A 83 -20.22 -6.79 -10.81
C GLN A 83 -18.91 -6.00 -10.84
N PHE A 84 -18.91 -4.87 -11.55
CA PHE A 84 -17.70 -4.12 -11.90
C PHE A 84 -17.60 -2.73 -11.24
N GLY A 85 -18.58 -2.35 -10.40
CA GLY A 85 -18.59 -1.10 -9.63
C GLY A 85 -17.91 -1.19 -8.26
N SER A 86 -17.24 -2.31 -7.97
CA SER A 86 -16.59 -2.54 -6.68
C SER A 86 -15.24 -1.81 -6.61
N ASN A 87 -14.99 -1.13 -5.48
CA ASN A 87 -13.74 -0.45 -5.12
C ASN A 87 -13.30 0.68 -6.09
N PRO A 88 -14.01 1.82 -6.12
CA PRO A 88 -13.51 3.01 -6.79
C PRO A 88 -12.22 3.49 -6.13
N PHE A 89 -11.24 3.82 -6.94
CA PHE A 89 -9.94 4.33 -6.53
C PHE A 89 -9.58 5.55 -7.37
N THR A 90 -9.46 6.72 -6.74
CA THR A 90 -9.12 7.96 -7.43
C THR A 90 -7.64 8.23 -7.29
N TRP A 91 -6.95 8.37 -8.42
CA TRP A 91 -5.54 8.74 -8.47
C TRP A 91 -5.30 9.88 -9.44
N LYS A 92 -4.73 10.98 -8.96
CA LYS A 92 -4.42 12.19 -9.75
C LYS A 92 -5.60 12.69 -10.61
N GLY A 93 -6.81 12.68 -10.03
CA GLY A 93 -8.04 13.13 -10.69
C GLY A 93 -8.71 12.11 -11.62
N VAL A 94 -8.13 10.92 -11.80
CA VAL A 94 -8.73 9.83 -12.59
C VAL A 94 -9.29 8.77 -11.65
N THR A 95 -10.54 8.36 -11.89
CA THR A 95 -11.17 7.26 -11.14
C THR A 95 -10.95 5.94 -11.86
N TYR A 96 -10.31 5.00 -11.18
CA TYR A 96 -10.12 3.62 -11.57
C TYR A 96 -11.02 2.71 -10.74
N TYR A 97 -11.26 1.49 -11.23
CA TYR A 97 -12.04 0.47 -10.53
C TYR A 97 -11.18 -0.77 -10.33
N LEU A 98 -11.00 -1.19 -9.08
CA LEU A 98 -10.04 -2.23 -8.70
C LEU A 98 -10.71 -3.57 -8.35
N TYR A 99 -10.24 -4.65 -8.96
CA TYR A 99 -10.61 -6.04 -8.65
C TYR A 99 -9.62 -6.68 -7.67
N VAL A 100 -9.56 -6.12 -6.46
CA VAL A 100 -8.58 -6.43 -5.38
C VAL A 100 -8.53 -7.91 -4.96
N LYS A 101 -9.52 -8.75 -5.31
CA LYS A 101 -9.52 -10.17 -4.96
C LYS A 101 -9.00 -11.09 -6.05
N THR A 102 -9.01 -10.65 -7.30
CA THR A 102 -8.78 -11.51 -8.46
C THR A 102 -7.69 -11.00 -9.39
N ASN A 103 -7.30 -9.74 -9.26
CA ASN A 103 -6.23 -9.13 -10.06
C ASN A 103 -5.06 -8.73 -9.15
N PRO A 104 -3.86 -9.32 -9.33
CA PRO A 104 -2.69 -9.01 -8.49
C PRO A 104 -2.26 -7.55 -8.52
N ILE A 105 -2.32 -6.88 -9.68
CA ILE A 105 -1.94 -5.47 -9.82
C ILE A 105 -2.94 -4.58 -9.08
N ASP A 106 -4.24 -4.85 -9.22
CA ASP A 106 -5.27 -4.12 -8.48
C ASP A 106 -5.13 -4.33 -6.97
N SER A 107 -4.75 -5.54 -6.55
CA SER A 107 -4.47 -5.88 -5.16
C SER A 107 -3.27 -5.13 -4.62
N GLU A 108 -2.23 -4.96 -5.44
CA GLU A 108 -1.05 -4.19 -5.10
C GLU A 108 -1.36 -2.70 -5.03
N ILE A 109 -2.07 -2.13 -6.01
CA ILE A 109 -2.53 -0.74 -5.98
C ILE A 109 -3.35 -0.47 -4.71
N SER A 110 -4.29 -1.36 -4.39
CA SER A 110 -5.13 -1.21 -3.19
C SER A 110 -4.30 -1.25 -1.90
N ARG A 111 -3.31 -2.14 -1.80
CA ARG A 111 -2.42 -2.23 -0.64
C ARG A 111 -1.52 -1.00 -0.52
N THR A 112 -0.85 -0.61 -1.61
CA THR A 112 0.02 0.57 -1.65
C THR A 112 -0.74 1.85 -1.35
N ASN A 113 -1.94 2.03 -1.91
CA ASN A 113 -2.77 3.19 -1.60
C ASN A 113 -3.25 3.17 -0.14
N GLY A 114 -3.65 2.01 0.37
CA GLY A 114 -4.01 1.87 1.80
C GLY A 114 -2.86 2.27 2.73
N PHE A 115 -1.63 1.86 2.41
CA PHE A 115 -0.46 2.25 3.19
C PHE A 115 -0.11 3.74 3.03
N LEU A 116 -0.27 4.30 1.83
CA LEU A 116 -0.04 5.72 1.57
C LEU A 116 -1.00 6.59 2.41
N GLU A 117 -2.29 6.26 2.43
CA GLU A 117 -3.27 7.00 3.20
C GLU A 117 -3.03 6.87 4.71
N LEU A 118 -2.69 5.66 5.18
CA LEU A 118 -2.28 5.45 6.58
C LEU A 118 -1.04 6.29 6.93
N THR A 119 -0.03 6.27 6.07
CA THR A 119 1.22 7.04 6.25
C THR A 119 0.92 8.53 6.37
N LYS A 120 0.11 9.08 5.47
CA LYS A 120 -0.32 10.48 5.51
C LYS A 120 -1.10 10.81 6.78
N GLU A 121 -2.00 9.92 7.21
CA GLU A 121 -2.78 10.10 8.45
C GLU A 121 -1.85 10.24 9.66
N PHE A 122 -0.88 9.34 9.80
CA PHE A 122 0.08 9.36 10.92
C PHE A 122 1.00 10.59 10.87
N ILE A 123 1.46 10.99 9.68
CA ILE A 123 2.20 12.26 9.50
C ILE A 123 1.36 13.45 9.94
N ASN A 124 0.09 13.53 9.50
CA ASN A 124 -0.81 14.63 9.84
C ASN A 124 -1.12 14.71 11.34
N GLN A 125 -1.14 13.57 12.04
CA GLN A 125 -1.30 13.50 13.48
C GLN A 125 0.02 13.72 14.24
N ASN A 126 1.15 13.88 13.53
CA ASN A 126 2.50 13.91 14.09
C ASN A 126 2.79 12.69 14.99
N LYS A 127 2.39 11.50 14.54
CA LYS A 127 2.58 10.24 15.27
C LYS A 127 3.43 9.26 14.48
N PRO A 128 4.29 8.48 15.16
CA PRO A 128 4.98 7.37 14.52
C PRO A 128 4.00 6.23 14.24
N LEU A 129 4.30 5.43 13.21
CA LEU A 129 3.57 4.19 12.93
C LEU A 129 4.20 3.07 13.76
N LYS A 130 3.39 2.38 14.56
CA LYS A 130 3.85 1.27 15.41
C LYS A 130 3.68 -0.05 14.68
N TYR A 131 4.74 -0.85 14.66
CA TYR A 131 4.72 -2.24 14.27
C TYR A 131 4.73 -3.08 15.54
N ILE A 132 3.71 -3.93 15.71
CA ILE A 132 3.58 -4.81 16.87
C ILE A 132 3.88 -6.23 16.41
N TYR A 133 4.97 -6.80 16.90
CA TYR A 133 5.32 -8.18 16.61
C TYR A 133 4.34 -9.11 17.33
N LYS A 134 3.82 -10.10 16.61
CA LYS A 134 2.95 -11.12 17.18
C LYS A 134 3.71 -12.45 17.20
N ILE A 135 3.97 -12.93 18.41
CA ILE A 135 4.40 -14.31 18.63
C ILE A 135 3.20 -15.20 18.29
N ASN A 136 3.34 -16.03 17.26
CA ASN A 136 2.37 -17.07 16.91
C ASN A 136 2.53 -18.30 17.82
#